data_AF-D3BG10-F1
#
_entry.id   AF-D3BG10-F1
#
_cell.length_a   1.000
_cell.length_b   1.000
_cell.length_c   1.000
_cell.angle_alpha   90.00
_cell.angle_beta   90.00
_cell.angle_gamma   90.00
#
_symmetry.space_group_name_H-M   'P 1'
#
loop_
_entity.id
_entity.type
_entity.pdbx_description
1 polymer ?
#
loop_
_entity_poly.entity_id
_entity_poly.type
_entity_poly.pdbx_seq_one_letter_code
_entity_poly.pdbx_strand_id
1 'polypeptide(L)'
;MNTLLKKRTYQEVITIKDSDDEHPIIVELSDSDSSESESISEIEDDFSFVNLEGIDFKDLNSLINLNRIYNLYYQCLESGNDSLRSQCVKFFVDYHKCKFIHYFDVQGYIKFIVDVFFDPKFNVFNNMSSFFTDSHLPTIEDIYNRIINDKRKLNEVDHQLTKRIEIYQECFYFGDLDRIQGTFKYHFNDFYNKQLAKNNDNEKQEPNNQNCEFRLKKNTNTGSDSIFINKESSCFLSDLLLDRIISFSLINKDKSDYILVEYVMNFSLVSKKFFRVVSKILTKSYYESHGLINLESEYSLIQSPPLFFDYESIKYIKYGWSTDRINQLFERVELFLIKSDEYDYTCTADPIQRDYITKHSFGNLPEEYYQESITTDGYLVHLPAMPNLKSITVKRYYGFEDNYSSFLTSIFKSTPNGDGHGIESFKIDIYKDTQEFSGDFCILDFLSPLLRLHSKTLKSIEFKYIKNCGVQDMKELLKILKDWIPTMEQHNYSFKLYTNYQKLDRACRDDLDRKVQQYFLNQKVKNNISDEDIGIFDDADDYDEDDDSYE
;
A
#
# COMPACT_ATOMS: atom_id res chain seq x y z
N MET A 1 -36.06 13.05 -25.87
CA MET A 1 -36.11 14.51 -25.65
C MET A 1 -35.05 14.81 -24.60
N ASN A 2 -33.98 15.50 -25.03
CA ASN A 2 -32.79 15.97 -24.33
C ASN A 2 -31.93 14.97 -23.53
N THR A 3 -30.99 14.35 -24.25
CA THR A 3 -29.80 13.70 -23.74
C THR A 3 -28.63 14.68 -23.87
N LEU A 4 -28.07 15.17 -22.77
CA LEU A 4 -26.88 16.03 -22.75
C LEU A 4 -25.63 15.14 -22.74
N LEU A 5 -25.06 14.92 -23.93
CA LEU A 5 -23.76 14.29 -24.15
C LEU A 5 -22.65 15.29 -23.81
N LYS A 6 -21.82 14.96 -22.82
CA LYS A 6 -20.51 15.61 -22.59
C LYS A 6 -19.65 15.43 -23.86
N LYS A 7 -19.28 16.55 -24.48
CA LYS A 7 -18.31 16.62 -25.59
C LYS A 7 -16.94 16.13 -25.11
N ARG A 8 -16.48 14.99 -25.64
CA ARG A 8 -15.05 14.66 -25.74
C ARG A 8 -14.53 15.32 -27.02
N THR A 9 -13.50 16.15 -26.90
CA THR A 9 -12.74 16.69 -28.02
C THR A 9 -11.89 15.56 -28.61
N TYR A 10 -12.36 14.97 -29.70
CA TYR A 10 -11.52 14.16 -30.59
C TYR A 10 -10.86 15.11 -31.60
N GLN A 11 -9.52 15.11 -31.65
CA GLN A 11 -8.79 15.60 -32.82
C GLN A 11 -8.88 14.50 -33.89
N GLU A 12 -9.79 14.67 -34.84
CA GLU A 12 -9.77 13.88 -36.08
C GLU A 12 -8.71 14.47 -37.02
N VAL A 13 -7.63 13.71 -37.23
CA VAL A 13 -6.69 13.93 -38.32
C VAL A 13 -7.35 13.39 -39.59
N ILE A 14 -7.97 14.28 -40.38
CA ILE A 14 -8.47 13.93 -41.71
C ILE A 14 -7.31 14.06 -42.70
N THR A 15 -6.79 12.94 -43.18
CA THR A 15 -5.85 12.89 -44.30
C THR A 15 -6.64 12.97 -45.61
N ILE A 16 -6.56 14.09 -46.32
CA ILE A 16 -7.05 14.18 -47.71
C ILE A 16 -5.84 14.00 -48.62
N LYS A 17 -5.93 13.01 -49.52
CA LYS A 17 -4.99 12.81 -50.62
C LYS A 17 -5.37 13.69 -51.80
N ASP A 18 -4.31 14.17 -52.45
CA ASP A 18 -4.17 14.65 -53.84
C ASP A 18 -4.09 16.15 -54.10
N SER A 19 -3.07 16.45 -54.93
CA SER A 19 -2.72 17.64 -55.71
C SER A 19 -1.94 18.78 -55.05
N ASP A 20 -0.64 18.77 -55.37
CA ASP A 20 0.28 19.85 -55.75
C ASP A 20 -0.02 21.30 -55.29
N ASP A 21 0.98 21.84 -54.59
CA ASP A 21 1.32 23.26 -54.44
C ASP A 21 0.29 24.20 -53.75
N GLU A 22 0.59 24.52 -52.47
CA GLU A 22 0.83 25.88 -51.94
C GLU A 22 0.44 26.02 -50.44
N HIS A 23 1.17 26.92 -49.78
CA HIS A 23 1.30 27.11 -48.33
C HIS A 23 0.01 27.18 -47.50
N PRO A 24 0.00 26.67 -46.24
CA PRO A 24 -1.14 26.81 -45.35
C PRO A 24 -1.28 28.26 -44.85
N ILE A 25 -2.40 28.89 -45.22
CA ILE A 25 -2.86 30.17 -44.69
C ILE A 25 -3.57 29.91 -43.35
N ILE A 26 -3.01 30.42 -42.26
CA ILE A 26 -3.67 30.47 -40.95
C ILE A 26 -4.69 31.60 -40.99
N VAL A 27 -5.98 31.27 -40.95
CA VAL A 27 -7.07 32.25 -40.79
C VAL A 27 -7.54 32.18 -39.34
N GLU A 28 -7.20 33.20 -38.55
CA GLU A 28 -7.84 33.44 -37.25
C GLU A 28 -9.25 34.00 -37.49
N LEU A 29 -10.27 33.20 -37.20
CA LEU A 29 -11.66 33.67 -37.10
C LEU A 29 -11.96 33.98 -35.64
N SER A 30 -11.97 35.27 -35.32
CA SER A 30 -12.47 35.80 -34.04
C SER A 30 -13.99 35.96 -34.12
N ASP A 31 -14.74 34.96 -33.69
CA ASP A 31 -16.18 35.10 -33.46
C ASP A 31 -16.43 35.43 -31.98
N SER A 32 -16.78 36.70 -31.77
CA SER A 32 -17.38 37.21 -30.55
C SER A 32 -18.85 36.80 -30.51
N ASP A 33 -19.18 35.77 -29.73
CA ASP A 33 -20.57 35.52 -29.34
C ASP A 33 -20.68 35.42 -27.81
N SER A 34 -21.32 36.44 -27.26
CA SER A 34 -21.75 36.53 -25.88
C SER A 34 -22.76 35.42 -25.57
N SER A 35 -22.32 34.44 -24.79
CA SER A 35 -23.22 33.57 -24.03
C SER A 35 -22.94 33.77 -22.54
N GLU A 36 -23.96 34.28 -21.84
CA GLU A 36 -24.01 34.29 -20.38
C GLU A 36 -23.90 32.83 -19.92
N SER A 37 -22.69 32.46 -19.52
CA SER A 37 -22.44 31.27 -18.73
C SER A 37 -22.59 31.68 -17.27
N GLU A 38 -23.63 31.15 -16.62
CA GLU A 38 -23.66 31.06 -15.16
C GLU A 38 -22.42 30.26 -14.74
N SER A 39 -21.41 31.00 -14.30
CA SER A 39 -20.24 30.44 -13.66
C SER A 39 -20.73 29.70 -12.41
N ILE A 40 -20.62 28.37 -12.45
CA ILE A 40 -20.51 27.56 -11.24
C ILE A 40 -19.20 28.02 -10.61
N SER A 41 -19.31 29.01 -9.73
CA SER A 41 -18.24 29.36 -8.81
C SER A 41 -17.88 28.09 -8.07
N GLU A 42 -16.63 27.67 -8.22
CA GLU A 42 -15.99 26.77 -7.27
C GLU A 42 -16.16 27.45 -5.91
N ILE A 43 -17.07 26.92 -5.11
CA ILE A 43 -17.19 27.26 -3.71
C ILE A 43 -15.93 26.68 -3.07
N GLU A 44 -14.84 27.43 -3.11
CA GLU A 44 -13.79 27.34 -2.10
C GLU A 44 -14.47 27.69 -0.78
N ASP A 45 -15.13 26.70 -0.17
CA ASP A 45 -15.68 26.81 1.16
C ASP A 45 -14.51 27.16 2.08
N ASP A 46 -14.51 28.41 2.53
CA ASP A 46 -13.61 29.00 3.52
C ASP A 46 -13.88 28.32 4.88
N PHE A 47 -13.50 27.04 4.98
CA PHE A 47 -13.52 26.29 6.22
C PHE A 47 -12.44 26.88 7.11
N SER A 48 -12.84 27.69 8.09
CA SER A 48 -11.96 28.14 9.16
C SER A 48 -11.28 26.92 9.80
N PHE A 49 -9.99 26.72 9.50
CA PHE A 49 -9.22 25.60 10.01
C PHE A 49 -9.22 25.64 11.54
N VAL A 50 -9.91 24.69 12.16
CA VAL A 50 -9.75 24.44 13.59
C VAL A 50 -8.36 23.84 13.75
N ASN A 51 -7.42 24.64 14.25
CA ASN A 51 -6.04 24.21 14.47
C ASN A 51 -6.00 23.29 15.69
N LEU A 52 -6.36 22.02 15.50
CA LEU A 52 -6.23 20.96 16.49
C LEU A 52 -4.78 20.52 16.52
N GLU A 53 -4.16 20.59 17.69
CA GLU A 53 -2.74 20.29 17.87
C GLU A 53 -2.40 18.90 17.32
N GLY A 54 -1.55 18.86 16.29
CA GLY A 54 -1.08 17.62 15.67
C GLY A 54 -2.01 16.98 14.63
N ILE A 55 -3.05 17.68 14.15
CA ILE A 55 -3.86 17.23 13.02
C ILE A 55 -3.59 18.11 11.80
N ASP A 56 -3.29 17.49 10.66
CA ASP A 56 -3.08 18.18 9.40
C ASP A 56 -3.95 17.56 8.30
N PHE A 57 -5.06 18.21 7.94
CA PHE A 57 -5.95 17.72 6.88
C PHE A 57 -5.32 17.73 5.47
N LYS A 58 -4.08 18.20 5.32
CA LYS A 58 -3.33 18.15 4.05
C LYS A 58 -2.32 17.00 3.99
N ASP A 59 -1.97 16.39 5.12
CA ASP A 59 -1.04 15.26 5.18
C ASP A 59 -1.78 13.95 4.87
N LEU A 60 -1.92 13.65 3.58
CA LEU A 60 -2.57 12.45 3.05
C LEU A 60 -1.68 11.19 3.10
N ASN A 61 -0.46 11.30 3.63
CA ASN A 61 0.52 10.21 3.59
C ASN A 61 0.72 9.60 4.98
N SER A 62 0.57 10.37 6.06
CA SER A 62 0.86 9.92 7.43
C SER A 62 -0.18 8.99 8.05
N LEU A 63 0.28 7.82 8.49
CA LEU A 63 -0.52 6.86 9.27
C LEU A 63 -0.99 7.43 10.62
N ILE A 64 -0.14 8.22 11.28
CA ILE A 64 -0.47 8.85 12.57
C ILE A 64 -1.56 9.89 12.37
N ASN A 65 -1.44 10.71 11.33
CA ASN A 65 -2.41 11.75 11.03
C ASN A 65 -3.77 11.14 10.67
N LEU A 66 -3.79 10.11 9.81
CA LEU A 66 -5.00 9.34 9.53
C LEU A 66 -5.67 8.83 10.81
N ASN A 67 -4.92 8.19 11.71
CA ASN A 67 -5.49 7.66 12.95
C ASN A 67 -6.04 8.75 13.87
N ARG A 68 -5.41 9.93 13.91
CA ARG A 68 -5.93 11.09 14.65
C ARG A 68 -7.25 11.57 14.05
N ILE A 69 -7.33 11.71 12.73
CA ILE A 69 -8.55 12.15 12.03
C ILE A 69 -9.66 11.10 12.13
N TYR A 70 -9.32 9.81 12.05
CA TYR A 70 -10.24 8.70 12.26
C TYR A 70 -10.88 8.78 13.65
N ASN A 71 -10.07 8.97 14.70
CA ASN A 71 -10.58 9.12 16.07
C ASN A 71 -11.38 10.41 16.24
N LEU A 72 -10.96 11.50 15.59
CA LEU A 72 -11.64 12.79 15.62
C LEU A 72 -13.06 12.70 15.04
N TYR A 73 -13.27 11.91 13.98
CA TYR A 73 -14.61 11.67 13.43
C TYR A 73 -15.59 11.19 14.50
N TYR A 74 -15.20 10.18 15.29
CA TYR A 74 -16.07 9.63 16.34
C TYR A 74 -16.24 10.58 17.53
N GLN A 75 -15.21 11.34 17.90
CA GLN A 75 -15.35 12.40 18.91
C GLN A 75 -16.35 13.49 18.46
N CYS A 76 -16.29 13.89 17.19
CA CYS A 76 -17.21 14.86 16.59
C CYS A 76 -18.63 14.31 16.43
N LEU A 77 -18.77 12.99 16.25
CA LEU A 77 -20.07 12.32 16.23
C LEU A 77 -20.74 12.42 17.60
N GLU A 78 -20.00 12.24 18.69
CA GLU A 78 -20.50 12.40 20.06
C GLU A 78 -20.79 13.85 20.41
N SER A 79 -19.94 14.79 19.99
CA SER A 79 -20.09 16.21 20.30
C SER A 79 -21.08 16.96 19.39
N GLY A 80 -21.54 16.33 18.31
CA GLY A 80 -22.41 16.95 17.30
C GLY A 80 -21.73 18.01 16.42
N ASN A 81 -20.40 17.96 16.24
CA ASN A 81 -19.67 18.91 15.39
C ASN A 81 -19.66 18.44 13.93
N ASP A 82 -20.72 18.76 13.21
CA ASP A 82 -20.92 18.29 11.83
C ASP A 82 -19.88 18.87 10.85
N SER A 83 -19.42 20.11 11.03
CA SER A 83 -18.44 20.74 10.12
C SER A 83 -17.09 20.01 10.15
N LEU A 84 -16.57 19.73 11.36
CA LEU A 84 -15.32 19.02 11.51
C LEU A 84 -15.44 17.55 11.11
N ARG A 85 -16.61 16.95 11.37
CA ARG A 85 -16.91 15.57 10.93
C ARG A 85 -16.92 15.46 9.39
N SER A 86 -17.46 16.45 8.68
CA SER A 86 -17.35 16.54 7.21
C SER A 86 -15.90 16.58 6.72
N GLN A 87 -15.04 17.37 7.38
CA GLN A 87 -13.61 17.43 7.03
C GLN A 87 -12.92 16.08 7.24
N CYS A 88 -13.28 15.34 8.30
CA CYS A 88 -12.76 13.99 8.54
C CYS A 88 -13.16 13.01 7.44
N VAL A 89 -14.42 13.06 6.97
CA VAL A 89 -14.90 12.20 5.87
C VAL A 89 -14.18 12.56 4.57
N LYS A 90 -14.07 13.85 4.23
CA LYS A 90 -13.36 14.31 3.04
C LYS A 90 -11.90 13.86 3.04
N PHE A 91 -11.20 14.05 4.17
CA PHE A 91 -9.83 13.57 4.31
C PHE A 91 -9.72 12.06 4.15
N PHE A 92 -10.62 11.28 4.76
CA PHE A 92 -10.59 9.83 4.63
C PHE A 92 -10.73 9.39 3.16
N VAL A 93 -11.62 10.05 2.42
CA VAL A 93 -11.81 9.82 0.98
C VAL A 93 -10.53 10.15 0.20
N ASP A 94 -9.97 11.34 0.41
CA ASP A 94 -8.76 11.80 -0.28
C ASP A 94 -7.54 10.93 0.07
N TYR A 95 -7.41 10.53 1.33
CA TYR A 95 -6.35 9.64 1.81
C TYR A 95 -6.39 8.28 1.13
N HIS A 96 -7.59 7.71 0.93
CA HIS A 96 -7.74 6.37 0.38
C HIS A 96 -7.76 6.30 -1.15
N LYS A 97 -7.82 7.44 -1.85
CA LYS A 97 -7.93 7.51 -3.31
C LYS A 97 -6.92 6.59 -4.00
N CYS A 98 -5.62 6.77 -3.76
CA CYS A 98 -4.57 5.99 -4.43
C CYS A 98 -4.11 4.75 -3.63
N LYS A 99 -4.81 4.33 -2.57
CA LYS A 99 -4.32 3.27 -1.67
C LYS A 99 -5.04 1.95 -1.90
N PHE A 100 -4.28 0.87 -1.94
CA PHE A 100 -4.78 -0.49 -2.17
C PHE A 100 -4.76 -1.32 -0.89
N ILE A 101 -5.61 -2.36 -0.85
CA ILE A 101 -5.93 -3.15 0.37
C ILE A 101 -4.72 -3.76 1.10
N HIS A 102 -3.57 -3.90 0.44
CA HIS A 102 -2.36 -4.44 1.05
C HIS A 102 -1.57 -3.42 1.88
N TYR A 103 -1.90 -2.13 1.82
CA TYR A 103 -1.23 -1.06 2.57
C TYR A 103 -2.13 -0.36 3.60
N PHE A 104 -3.32 -0.87 3.90
CA PHE A 104 -4.19 -0.28 4.93
C PHE A 104 -5.02 -1.30 5.71
N ASP A 105 -5.55 -0.86 6.87
CA ASP A 105 -6.47 -1.67 7.69
C ASP A 105 -7.83 -1.80 7.00
N VAL A 106 -8.02 -2.92 6.30
CA VAL A 106 -9.27 -3.23 5.59
C VAL A 106 -10.48 -3.24 6.54
N GLN A 107 -10.33 -3.70 7.78
CA GLN A 107 -11.44 -3.77 8.72
C GLN A 107 -11.84 -2.39 9.25
N GLY A 108 -10.84 -1.56 9.59
CA GLY A 108 -11.04 -0.16 9.95
C GLY A 108 -11.66 0.66 8.82
N TYR A 109 -11.22 0.41 7.58
CA TYR A 109 -11.75 1.01 6.35
C TYR A 109 -13.22 0.67 6.14
N ILE A 110 -13.58 -0.62 6.15
CA ILE A 110 -14.97 -1.09 6.01
C ILE A 110 -15.84 -0.47 7.12
N LYS A 111 -15.37 -0.51 8.37
CA LYS A 111 -16.10 0.04 9.52
C LYS A 111 -16.41 1.53 9.33
N PHE A 112 -15.42 2.32 8.91
CA PHE A 112 -15.60 3.77 8.73
C PHE A 112 -16.65 4.07 7.67
N ILE A 113 -16.56 3.41 6.51
CA ILE A 113 -17.52 3.54 5.41
C ILE A 113 -18.94 3.24 5.91
N VAL A 114 -19.14 2.08 6.54
CA VAL A 114 -20.44 1.68 7.10
C VAL A 114 -20.95 2.70 8.13
N ASP A 115 -20.08 3.23 8.99
CA ASP A 115 -20.47 4.23 9.99
C ASP A 115 -20.87 5.56 9.34
N VAL A 116 -20.15 6.02 8.31
CA VAL A 116 -20.50 7.23 7.56
C VAL A 116 -21.81 7.06 6.81
N PHE A 117 -22.11 5.85 6.29
CA PHE A 117 -23.42 5.56 5.69
C PHE A 117 -24.58 5.85 6.64
N PHE A 118 -24.40 5.58 7.94
CA PHE A 118 -25.38 5.85 8.99
C PHE A 118 -25.17 7.19 9.70
N ASP A 119 -24.33 8.08 9.17
CA ASP A 119 -24.08 9.39 9.76
C ASP A 119 -25.41 10.18 9.89
N PRO A 120 -25.72 10.79 11.06
CA PRO A 120 -26.96 11.54 11.27
C PRO A 120 -27.18 12.70 10.29
N LYS A 121 -26.12 13.20 9.66
CA LYS A 121 -26.17 14.35 8.75
C LYS A 121 -25.82 13.95 7.34
N PHE A 122 -26.77 14.17 6.44
CA PHE A 122 -26.56 13.92 5.02
C PHE A 122 -25.38 14.72 4.45
N ASN A 123 -25.17 15.96 4.88
CA ASN A 123 -24.04 16.78 4.40
C ASN A 123 -22.67 16.19 4.76
N VAL A 124 -22.54 15.53 5.91
CA VAL A 124 -21.30 14.82 6.29
C VAL A 124 -21.09 13.65 5.35
N PHE A 125 -22.13 12.82 5.19
CA PHE A 125 -22.13 11.70 4.24
C PHE A 125 -21.85 12.12 2.80
N ASN A 126 -22.36 13.27 2.35
CA ASN A 126 -22.21 13.74 0.98
C ASN A 126 -20.74 13.93 0.57
N ASN A 127 -19.82 14.09 1.53
CA ASN A 127 -18.38 14.08 1.25
C ASN A 127 -17.86 12.73 0.73
N MET A 128 -18.65 11.66 0.83
CA MET A 128 -18.36 10.38 0.18
C MET A 128 -18.57 10.42 -1.33
N SER A 129 -19.20 11.45 -1.92
CA SER A 129 -19.51 11.46 -3.36
C SER A 129 -18.28 11.44 -4.27
N SER A 130 -17.12 11.89 -3.79
CA SER A 130 -15.84 11.80 -4.51
C SER A 130 -15.08 10.51 -4.21
N PHE A 131 -15.65 9.61 -3.41
CA PHE A 131 -14.99 8.38 -3.03
C PHE A 131 -14.93 7.40 -4.19
N PHE A 132 -13.72 6.93 -4.45
CA PHE A 132 -13.43 5.87 -5.38
C PHE A 132 -12.88 4.70 -4.57
N THR A 133 -13.64 3.61 -4.45
CA THR A 133 -13.13 2.40 -3.78
C THR A 133 -12.22 1.63 -4.72
N ASP A 134 -11.22 0.97 -4.14
CA ASP A 134 -10.56 -0.13 -4.80
C ASP A 134 -11.62 -1.16 -5.23
N SER A 135 -11.41 -1.76 -6.39
CA SER A 135 -12.33 -2.69 -7.05
C SER A 135 -12.38 -4.08 -6.39
N HIS A 136 -11.77 -4.24 -5.21
CA HIS A 136 -11.67 -5.51 -4.50
C HIS A 136 -13.04 -6.03 -4.03
N LEU A 137 -13.59 -7.00 -4.79
CA LEU A 137 -14.92 -7.58 -4.63
C LEU A 137 -15.26 -8.01 -3.19
N PRO A 138 -14.40 -8.78 -2.47
CA PRO A 138 -14.72 -9.20 -1.11
C PRO A 138 -14.92 -8.04 -0.14
N THR A 139 -14.15 -6.95 -0.29
CA THR A 139 -14.28 -5.75 0.57
C THR A 139 -15.63 -5.08 0.33
N ILE A 140 -16.02 -4.94 -0.93
CA ILE A 140 -17.28 -4.30 -1.35
C ILE A 140 -18.48 -5.13 -0.89
N GLU A 141 -18.41 -6.46 -1.02
CA GLU A 141 -19.42 -7.38 -0.53
C GLU A 141 -19.58 -7.29 1.00
N ASP A 142 -18.49 -7.19 1.76
CA ASP A 142 -18.55 -7.02 3.22
C ASP A 142 -19.18 -5.67 3.62
N ILE A 143 -18.81 -4.57 2.95
CA ILE A 143 -19.44 -3.25 3.14
C ILE A 143 -20.95 -3.34 2.91
N TYR A 144 -21.36 -3.89 1.76
CA TYR A 144 -22.76 -4.10 1.43
C TYR A 144 -23.49 -4.91 2.51
N ASN A 145 -22.93 -6.07 2.87
CA ASN A 145 -23.51 -6.99 3.83
C ASN A 145 -23.66 -6.36 5.22
N ARG A 146 -22.67 -5.57 5.67
CA ARG A 146 -22.77 -4.85 6.94
C ARG A 146 -23.85 -3.79 6.92
N ILE A 147 -23.99 -3.03 5.83
CA ILE A 147 -25.03 -2.00 5.73
C ILE A 147 -26.42 -2.63 5.74
N ILE A 148 -26.67 -3.66 4.91
CA ILE A 148 -27.99 -4.32 4.88
C ILE A 148 -28.33 -5.01 6.20
N ASN A 149 -27.33 -5.45 6.97
CA ASN A 149 -27.52 -6.14 8.23
C ASN A 149 -27.45 -5.23 9.46
N ASP A 150 -27.06 -3.96 9.30
CA ASP A 150 -27.01 -2.98 10.39
C ASP A 150 -28.39 -2.75 11.03
N LYS A 151 -28.41 -2.45 12.33
CA LYS A 151 -29.63 -2.22 13.12
C LYS A 151 -29.97 -0.73 13.25
N ARG A 152 -29.03 0.16 12.92
CA ARG A 152 -29.24 1.61 12.97
C ARG A 152 -30.30 2.00 11.95
N LYS A 153 -31.23 2.86 12.38
CA LYS A 153 -32.28 3.41 11.52
C LYS A 153 -31.84 4.77 11.01
N LEU A 154 -31.94 4.99 9.71
CA LEU A 154 -31.84 6.33 9.13
C LEU A 154 -33.15 7.06 9.41
N ASN A 155 -33.06 8.33 9.82
CA ASN A 155 -34.25 9.16 10.00
C ASN A 155 -34.98 9.23 8.66
N GLU A 156 -36.20 8.70 8.62
CA GLU A 156 -37.01 8.41 7.44
C GLU A 156 -37.47 9.68 6.71
N VAL A 157 -36.54 10.37 6.05
CA VAL A 157 -36.90 11.15 4.88
C VAL A 157 -36.44 10.34 3.69
N ASP A 158 -37.38 9.68 3.00
CA ASP A 158 -37.14 8.73 1.89
C ASP A 158 -36.07 9.24 0.90
N HIS A 159 -36.03 10.56 0.65
CA HIS A 159 -35.05 11.17 -0.25
C HIS A 159 -33.59 11.02 0.20
N GLN A 160 -33.30 10.97 1.51
CA GLN A 160 -31.92 10.85 2.00
C GLN A 160 -31.39 9.43 1.85
N LEU A 161 -32.23 8.42 2.13
CA LEU A 161 -31.86 7.02 1.96
C LEU A 161 -31.58 6.72 0.48
N THR A 162 -32.48 7.15 -0.41
CA THR A 162 -32.30 7.03 -1.87
C THR A 162 -31.00 7.67 -2.33
N LYS A 163 -30.73 8.91 -1.94
CA LYS A 163 -29.47 9.59 -2.29
C LYS A 163 -28.22 8.90 -1.73
N ARG A 164 -28.29 8.36 -0.51
CA ARG A 164 -27.17 7.59 0.08
C ARG A 164 -26.86 6.34 -0.74
N ILE A 165 -27.91 5.65 -1.16
CA ILE A 165 -27.81 4.46 -2.00
C ILE A 165 -27.22 4.81 -3.37
N GLU A 166 -27.68 5.90 -4.00
CA GLU A 166 -27.17 6.40 -5.28
C GLU A 166 -25.67 6.72 -5.20
N ILE A 167 -25.26 7.50 -4.18
CA ILE A 167 -23.84 7.83 -3.96
C ILE A 167 -23.03 6.55 -3.79
N TYR A 168 -23.50 5.59 -3.00
CA TYR A 168 -22.79 4.31 -2.84
C TYR A 168 -22.73 3.50 -4.13
N GLN A 169 -23.78 3.53 -4.95
CA GLN A 169 -23.77 2.85 -6.24
C GLN A 169 -22.71 3.41 -7.17
N GLU A 170 -22.54 4.73 -7.18
CA GLU A 170 -21.50 5.42 -7.94
C GLU A 170 -20.11 5.11 -7.38
N CYS A 171 -19.91 5.20 -6.06
CA CYS A 171 -18.60 4.99 -5.44
C CYS A 171 -18.06 3.56 -5.56
N PHE A 172 -18.95 2.56 -5.54
CA PHE A 172 -18.60 1.13 -5.46
C PHE A 172 -18.87 0.34 -6.74
N TYR A 173 -19.19 1.01 -7.85
CA TYR A 173 -19.50 0.35 -9.12
C TYR A 173 -20.61 -0.71 -9.01
N PHE A 174 -21.55 -0.54 -8.07
CA PHE A 174 -22.62 -1.53 -7.89
C PHE A 174 -23.50 -1.66 -9.16
N GLY A 175 -23.57 -0.62 -10.00
CA GLY A 175 -24.25 -0.66 -11.29
C GLY A 175 -23.59 -1.61 -12.31
N ASP A 176 -22.29 -1.87 -12.18
CA ASP A 176 -21.54 -2.77 -13.07
C ASP A 176 -21.47 -4.22 -12.55
N LEU A 177 -21.80 -4.47 -11.27
CA LEU A 177 -21.86 -5.82 -10.68
C LEU A 177 -22.85 -6.73 -11.41
N ASP A 178 -24.03 -6.20 -11.76
CA ASP A 178 -25.06 -6.95 -12.50
C ASP A 178 -24.58 -7.42 -13.88
N ARG A 179 -23.51 -6.81 -14.43
CA ARG A 179 -22.89 -7.19 -15.70
C ARG A 179 -21.75 -8.20 -15.58
N ILE A 180 -20.96 -8.14 -14.49
CA ILE A 180 -19.64 -8.79 -14.45
C ILE A 180 -19.67 -10.18 -13.80
N GLN A 181 -20.51 -10.40 -12.79
CA GLN A 181 -20.57 -11.70 -12.11
C GLN A 181 -22.00 -12.00 -11.66
N GLY A 182 -22.68 -12.90 -12.37
CA GLY A 182 -24.04 -13.35 -12.04
C GLY A 182 -24.24 -13.97 -10.64
N THR A 183 -23.20 -13.99 -9.80
CA THR A 183 -23.20 -14.40 -8.39
C THR A 183 -23.57 -13.27 -7.43
N PHE A 184 -23.28 -12.00 -7.72
CA PHE A 184 -23.65 -10.87 -6.87
C PHE A 184 -24.66 -9.97 -7.58
N LYS A 185 -25.96 -10.30 -7.43
CA LYS A 185 -27.06 -9.50 -7.96
C LYS A 185 -27.35 -8.35 -7.01
N TYR A 186 -26.64 -7.25 -7.18
CA TYR A 186 -27.00 -6.03 -6.50
C TYR A 186 -28.22 -5.42 -7.20
N HIS A 187 -29.40 -5.58 -6.61
CA HIS A 187 -30.59 -4.88 -7.08
C HIS A 187 -30.88 -3.70 -6.18
N PHE A 188 -30.86 -2.47 -6.73
CA PHE A 188 -31.24 -1.23 -6.04
C PHE A 188 -32.50 -1.44 -5.20
N ASN A 189 -33.54 -2.02 -5.83
CA ASN A 189 -34.83 -2.25 -5.19
C ASN A 189 -34.73 -3.27 -4.05
N ASP A 190 -33.88 -4.29 -4.15
CA ASP A 190 -33.66 -5.26 -3.08
C ASP A 190 -32.92 -4.61 -1.90
N PHE A 191 -31.90 -3.79 -2.16
CA PHE A 191 -31.20 -3.04 -1.11
C PHE A 191 -32.14 -2.08 -0.38
N TYR A 192 -32.89 -1.28 -1.15
CA TYR A 192 -33.86 -0.33 -0.63
C TYR A 192 -34.96 -1.03 0.18
N ASN A 193 -35.54 -2.10 -0.36
CA ASN A 193 -36.59 -2.87 0.31
C ASN A 193 -36.06 -3.58 1.57
N LYS A 194 -34.83 -4.10 1.57
CA LYS A 194 -34.21 -4.70 2.76
C LYS A 194 -34.00 -3.68 3.88
N GLN A 195 -33.62 -2.44 3.53
CA GLN A 195 -33.52 -1.36 4.51
C GLN A 195 -34.89 -0.94 5.06
N LEU A 196 -35.91 -0.83 4.20
CA LEU A 196 -37.27 -0.49 4.61
C LEU A 196 -37.99 -1.61 5.40
N ALA A 197 -37.80 -2.88 5.03
CA ALA A 197 -38.47 -4.02 5.67
C ALA A 197 -38.11 -4.10 7.16
N LYS A 198 -36.88 -3.75 7.53
CA LYS A 198 -36.44 -3.63 8.93
C LYS A 198 -37.15 -2.55 9.74
N ASN A 199 -37.76 -1.57 9.08
CA ASN A 199 -38.52 -0.53 9.78
C ASN A 199 -39.90 -1.01 10.22
N ASN A 200 -40.46 -2.02 9.53
CA ASN A 200 -41.81 -2.52 9.78
C ASN A 200 -41.87 -3.75 10.70
N ASP A 201 -40.81 -4.55 10.78
CA ASP A 201 -40.78 -5.73 11.64
C ASP A 201 -40.35 -5.38 13.08
N ASN A 202 -41.29 -4.85 13.85
CA ASN A 202 -41.29 -4.85 15.32
C ASN A 202 -41.74 -6.22 15.88
N GLU A 203 -41.54 -7.31 15.16
CA GLU A 203 -41.77 -8.64 15.72
C GLU A 203 -40.57 -9.05 16.58
N LYS A 204 -40.89 -9.44 17.81
CA LYS A 204 -39.98 -9.94 18.83
C LYS A 204 -39.14 -11.10 18.28
N GLN A 205 -37.98 -10.82 17.71
CA GLN A 205 -36.96 -11.84 17.54
C GLN A 205 -36.37 -12.14 18.91
N GLU A 206 -36.62 -13.36 19.39
CA GLU A 206 -35.84 -13.96 20.48
C GLU A 206 -34.35 -13.81 20.19
N PRO A 207 -33.51 -13.56 21.21
CA PRO A 207 -32.08 -13.37 21.01
C PRO A 207 -31.47 -14.67 20.48
N ASN A 208 -31.21 -14.69 19.17
CA ASN A 208 -30.38 -15.71 18.55
C ASN A 208 -28.92 -15.44 18.95
N ASN A 209 -28.59 -15.90 20.15
CA ASN A 209 -27.27 -15.86 20.74
C ASN A 209 -26.40 -16.87 19.98
N GLN A 210 -25.88 -16.50 18.81
CA GLN A 210 -24.76 -17.20 18.20
C GLN A 210 -23.47 -16.85 18.94
N ASN A 211 -23.39 -17.29 20.20
CA ASN A 211 -22.14 -17.79 20.71
C ASN A 211 -21.90 -19.10 19.97
N CYS A 212 -20.90 -19.13 19.10
CA CYS A 212 -20.37 -20.38 18.54
C CYS A 212 -19.59 -21.11 19.64
N GLU A 213 -20.29 -21.57 20.69
CA GLU A 213 -19.75 -22.49 21.66
C GLU A 213 -19.89 -23.89 21.06
N PHE A 214 -18.79 -24.42 20.52
CA PHE A 214 -18.69 -25.79 20.06
C PHE A 214 -18.94 -26.74 21.25
N ARG A 215 -20.20 -27.15 21.44
CA ARG A 215 -20.54 -28.27 22.33
C ARG A 215 -20.02 -29.55 21.69
N LEU A 216 -18.82 -29.95 22.11
CA LEU A 216 -18.32 -31.32 21.97
C LEU A 216 -19.38 -32.30 22.47
N LYS A 217 -20.07 -32.97 21.54
CA LYS A 217 -20.92 -34.13 21.85
C LYS A 217 -20.03 -35.19 22.52
N LYS A 218 -20.16 -35.34 23.84
CA LYS A 218 -19.68 -36.52 24.57
C LYS A 218 -20.45 -37.73 24.05
N ASN A 219 -19.83 -38.47 23.14
CA ASN A 219 -20.23 -39.84 22.81
C ASN A 219 -19.97 -40.72 24.04
N THR A 220 -21.02 -40.98 24.81
CA THR A 220 -21.04 -42.05 25.82
C THR A 220 -21.51 -43.32 25.15
N ASN A 221 -20.62 -43.97 24.40
CA ASN A 221 -20.79 -45.39 24.11
C ASN A 221 -20.04 -46.18 25.20
N THR A 222 -20.79 -46.53 26.23
CA THR A 222 -20.49 -47.66 27.12
C THR A 222 -20.72 -48.94 26.34
N GLY A 223 -19.63 -49.53 25.84
CA GLY A 223 -19.59 -50.88 25.29
C GLY A 223 -18.23 -51.46 25.62
N SER A 224 -18.22 -52.42 26.53
CA SER A 224 -17.06 -53.19 26.99
C SER A 224 -16.28 -53.78 25.82
N ASP A 225 -14.95 -53.63 25.82
CA ASP A 225 -14.05 -54.79 25.89
C ASP A 225 -12.56 -54.40 25.91
N SER A 226 -11.84 -55.07 26.81
CA SER A 226 -10.38 -55.14 27.00
C SER A 226 -9.65 -53.86 27.42
N ILE A 227 -9.30 -53.83 28.71
CA ILE A 227 -8.27 -52.97 29.28
C ILE A 227 -6.92 -53.40 28.71
N PHE A 228 -6.50 -52.77 27.61
CA PHE A 228 -5.07 -52.64 27.34
C PHE A 228 -4.56 -51.50 28.22
N ILE A 229 -3.82 -51.86 29.27
CA ILE A 229 -2.94 -50.92 29.98
C ILE A 229 -1.94 -50.43 28.94
N ASN A 230 -2.24 -49.31 28.29
CA ASN A 230 -1.28 -48.61 27.46
C ASN A 230 -0.13 -48.22 28.39
N LYS A 231 0.98 -48.95 28.27
CA LYS A 231 2.31 -48.47 28.65
C LYS A 231 2.37 -47.01 28.19
N GLU A 232 2.53 -46.08 29.12
CA GLU A 232 2.78 -44.67 28.78
C GLU A 232 4.05 -44.61 27.93
N SER A 233 3.88 -44.74 26.61
CA SER A 233 4.93 -44.47 25.66
C SER A 233 5.03 -42.97 25.60
N SER A 234 5.96 -42.41 26.36
CA SER A 234 6.35 -41.01 26.23
C SER A 234 6.94 -40.82 24.84
N CYS A 235 6.10 -40.46 23.87
CA CYS A 235 6.53 -40.11 22.53
C CYS A 235 7.09 -38.67 22.60
N PHE A 236 8.42 -38.56 22.60
CA PHE A 236 9.08 -37.27 22.52
C PHE A 236 9.29 -36.91 21.04
N LEU A 237 8.40 -36.07 20.51
CA LEU A 237 8.64 -35.46 19.19
C LEU A 237 9.84 -34.52 19.27
N SER A 238 10.78 -34.67 18.34
CA SER A 238 11.91 -33.75 18.19
C SER A 238 11.42 -32.39 17.67
N ASP A 239 12.17 -31.32 17.97
CA ASP A 239 11.84 -29.96 17.52
C ASP A 239 11.77 -29.89 15.99
N LEU A 240 12.61 -30.65 15.27
CA LEU A 240 12.62 -30.73 13.81
C LEU A 240 11.34 -31.37 13.25
N LEU A 241 10.83 -32.43 13.90
CA LEU A 241 9.58 -33.07 13.48
C LEU A 241 8.39 -32.18 13.78
N LEU A 242 8.38 -31.52 14.94
CA LEU A 242 7.38 -30.52 15.30
C LEU A 242 7.35 -29.37 14.29
N ASP A 243 8.52 -28.83 13.96
CA ASP A 243 8.69 -27.75 12.99
C ASP A 243 8.13 -28.13 11.62
N ARG A 244 8.42 -29.35 11.13
CA ARG A 244 7.87 -29.87 9.87
C ARG A 244 6.36 -30.09 9.92
N ILE A 245 5.84 -30.66 11.00
CA ILE A 245 4.40 -30.92 11.16
C ILE A 245 3.63 -29.59 11.15
N ILE A 246 4.06 -28.63 11.98
CA ILE A 246 3.42 -27.32 12.09
C ILE A 246 3.54 -26.55 10.78
N SER A 247 4.73 -26.53 10.16
CA SER A 247 4.93 -25.87 8.87
C SER A 247 4.04 -26.49 7.79
N PHE A 248 3.94 -27.82 7.73
CA PHE A 248 3.06 -28.52 6.79
C PHE A 248 1.58 -28.16 7.02
N SER A 249 1.14 -28.11 8.27
CA SER A 249 -0.22 -27.69 8.63
C SER A 249 -0.53 -26.24 8.23
N LEU A 250 0.48 -25.37 8.22
CA LEU A 250 0.33 -23.96 7.83
C LEU A 250 0.52 -23.72 6.32
N ILE A 251 1.14 -24.66 5.57
CA ILE A 251 1.46 -24.53 4.14
C ILE A 251 0.36 -25.09 3.23
N ASN A 252 -0.56 -25.90 3.73
CA ASN A 252 -1.66 -26.47 2.94
C ASN A 252 -2.70 -25.37 2.59
N LYS A 253 -2.37 -24.56 1.58
CA LYS A 253 -3.13 -23.40 1.09
C LYS A 253 -4.23 -23.75 0.08
N ASP A 254 -4.38 -25.01 -0.31
CA ASP A 254 -5.38 -25.39 -1.30
C ASP A 254 -6.78 -25.48 -0.67
N LYS A 255 -7.47 -24.35 -0.77
CA LYS A 255 -8.93 -24.15 -0.68
C LYS A 255 -9.52 -24.20 0.74
N SER A 256 -9.97 -23.02 1.18
CA SER A 256 -10.97 -22.74 2.24
C SER A 256 -10.65 -22.90 3.73
N ASP A 257 -9.50 -23.42 4.16
CA ASP A 257 -9.27 -23.63 5.60
C ASP A 257 -8.52 -22.49 6.32
N TYR A 258 -9.21 -21.35 6.49
CA TYR A 258 -8.82 -20.29 7.45
C TYR A 258 -8.78 -20.77 8.92
N ILE A 259 -9.37 -21.94 9.18
CA ILE A 259 -9.56 -22.54 10.50
C ILE A 259 -8.25 -23.18 11.04
N LEU A 260 -7.25 -23.43 10.19
CA LEU A 260 -6.03 -24.16 10.59
C LEU A 260 -5.07 -23.35 11.48
N VAL A 261 -4.95 -22.03 11.29
CA VAL A 261 -4.09 -21.17 12.14
C VAL A 261 -4.63 -21.13 13.58
N GLU A 262 -5.95 -21.07 13.74
CA GLU A 262 -6.63 -21.12 15.05
C GLU A 262 -6.28 -22.40 15.81
N TYR A 263 -6.39 -23.56 15.15
CA TYR A 263 -6.04 -24.83 15.77
C TYR A 263 -4.56 -24.92 16.12
N VAL A 264 -3.66 -24.49 15.23
CA VAL A 264 -2.22 -24.48 15.49
C VAL A 264 -1.90 -23.60 16.70
N MET A 265 -2.56 -22.45 16.84
CA MET A 265 -2.43 -21.58 18.02
C MET A 265 -2.99 -22.22 19.27
N ASN A 266 -4.17 -22.83 19.21
CA ASN A 266 -4.78 -23.52 20.36
C ASN A 266 -3.93 -24.71 20.81
N PHE A 267 -3.32 -25.47 19.89
CA PHE A 267 -2.36 -26.53 20.21
C PHE A 267 -1.06 -25.99 20.80
N SER A 268 -0.62 -24.81 20.37
CA SER A 268 0.57 -24.15 20.93
C SER A 268 0.43 -23.85 22.43
N LEU A 269 -0.79 -23.60 22.91
CA LEU A 269 -1.07 -23.32 24.32
C LEU A 269 -0.93 -24.54 25.24
N VAL A 270 -0.96 -25.75 24.67
CA VAL A 270 -0.90 -27.00 25.44
C VAL A 270 0.52 -27.32 25.93
N SER A 271 1.56 -26.74 25.31
CA SER A 271 2.95 -27.00 25.69
C SER A 271 3.90 -25.86 25.34
N LYS A 272 4.76 -25.47 26.30
CA LYS A 272 5.84 -24.50 26.10
C LYS A 272 6.76 -24.86 24.92
N LYS A 273 6.98 -26.15 24.68
CA LYS A 273 7.81 -26.64 23.58
C LYS A 273 7.14 -26.37 22.22
N PHE A 274 5.83 -26.61 22.15
CA PHE A 274 5.01 -26.37 20.96
C PHE A 274 4.88 -24.87 20.69
N PHE A 275 4.58 -24.08 21.72
CA PHE A 275 4.58 -22.62 21.65
C PHE A 275 5.90 -22.06 21.13
N ARG A 276 7.05 -22.56 21.60
CA ARG A 276 8.36 -22.12 21.12
C ARG A 276 8.60 -22.42 19.63
N VAL A 277 8.08 -23.53 19.12
CA VAL A 277 8.21 -23.90 17.70
C VAL A 277 7.23 -23.09 16.86
N VAL A 278 5.96 -23.00 17.27
CA VAL A 278 4.94 -22.16 16.63
C VAL A 278 5.40 -20.70 16.61
N SER A 279 5.86 -20.14 17.72
CA SER A 279 6.34 -18.75 17.78
C SER A 279 7.50 -18.52 16.83
N LYS A 280 8.44 -19.46 16.68
CA LYS A 280 9.55 -19.38 15.72
C LYS A 280 9.06 -19.37 14.28
N ILE A 281 8.05 -20.16 13.97
CA ILE A 281 7.42 -20.23 12.64
C ILE A 281 6.65 -18.93 12.38
N LEU A 282 5.81 -18.48 13.32
CA LEU A 282 5.09 -17.20 13.22
C LEU A 282 6.03 -15.99 13.13
N THR A 283 7.14 -15.94 13.88
CA THR A 283 8.12 -14.85 13.74
C THR A 283 8.81 -14.82 12.38
N LYS A 284 8.73 -15.90 11.60
CA LYS A 284 9.28 -15.99 10.24
C LYS A 284 8.22 -15.85 9.15
N SER A 285 6.94 -15.77 9.52
CA SER A 285 5.83 -15.68 8.56
C SER A 285 4.71 -14.84 9.16
N TYR A 286 4.41 -13.71 8.55
CA TYR A 286 3.27 -12.87 8.93
C TYR A 286 1.99 -13.59 8.51
N TYR A 287 1.37 -14.31 9.45
CA TYR A 287 0.07 -14.94 9.23
C TYR A 287 -1.05 -13.95 9.57
N GLU A 288 -2.13 -13.98 8.79
CA GLU A 288 -3.39 -13.32 9.09
C GLU A 288 -4.06 -13.98 10.31
N SER A 289 -3.62 -13.61 11.50
CA SER A 289 -4.29 -14.03 12.73
C SER A 289 -5.51 -13.14 12.94
N HIS A 290 -6.67 -13.57 12.41
CA HIS A 290 -7.96 -12.89 12.59
C HIS A 290 -8.44 -12.87 14.05
N GLY A 291 -7.88 -11.98 14.88
CA GLY A 291 -8.43 -11.63 16.20
C GLY A 291 -8.43 -12.72 17.28
N LEU A 292 -7.89 -13.91 17.01
CA LEU A 292 -7.92 -15.08 17.92
C LEU A 292 -6.89 -15.02 19.06
N ILE A 293 -5.85 -14.20 18.89
CA ILE A 293 -4.85 -13.95 19.94
C ILE A 293 -5.11 -12.55 20.46
N ASN A 294 -5.33 -12.41 21.76
CA ASN A 294 -5.32 -11.11 22.42
C ASN A 294 -3.87 -10.58 22.48
N LEU A 295 -3.40 -10.11 21.32
CA LEU A 295 -2.17 -9.32 21.17
C LEU A 295 -2.33 -7.93 21.79
N GLU A 296 -3.42 -7.62 22.49
CA GLU A 296 -3.69 -6.37 23.22
C GLU A 296 -3.38 -6.51 24.73
N SER A 297 -3.02 -7.72 25.22
CA SER A 297 -2.50 -7.93 26.57
C SER A 297 -1.10 -7.33 26.77
N GLU A 298 -0.93 -6.53 27.83
CA GLU A 298 0.35 -5.91 28.26
C GLU A 298 1.49 -6.93 28.52
N TYR A 299 1.16 -8.21 28.72
CA TYR A 299 2.11 -9.30 28.97
C TYR A 299 2.47 -10.11 27.71
N SER A 300 1.99 -9.71 26.54
CA SER A 300 2.28 -10.41 25.29
C SER A 300 3.71 -10.13 24.84
N LEU A 301 4.57 -11.15 24.83
CA LEU A 301 5.92 -11.07 24.26
C LEU A 301 5.91 -10.77 22.74
N ILE A 302 4.76 -10.93 22.08
CA ILE A 302 4.52 -10.57 20.68
C ILE A 302 4.24 -9.06 20.53
N GLN A 303 3.74 -8.37 21.58
CA GLN A 303 3.61 -6.90 21.59
C GLN A 303 4.93 -6.17 21.75
N SER A 304 6.00 -6.88 22.15
CA SER A 304 7.30 -6.24 22.27
C SER A 304 7.62 -5.64 20.89
N PRO A 305 7.85 -4.32 20.78
CA PRO A 305 7.93 -3.67 19.47
C PRO A 305 8.97 -4.39 18.60
N PRO A 306 8.63 -4.70 17.34
CA PRO A 306 9.43 -5.58 16.52
C PRO A 306 10.81 -4.97 16.29
N LEU A 307 11.86 -5.77 16.42
CA LEU A 307 13.20 -5.37 15.97
C LEU A 307 13.28 -5.27 14.45
N PHE A 308 12.38 -5.97 13.74
CA PHE A 308 12.29 -6.04 12.29
C PHE A 308 10.87 -5.70 11.82
N PHE A 309 10.74 -4.68 10.97
CA PHE A 309 9.46 -4.28 10.38
C PHE A 309 9.48 -4.50 8.87
N ASP A 310 8.60 -5.38 8.40
CA ASP A 310 8.27 -5.54 6.99
C ASP A 310 7.13 -4.58 6.63
N TYR A 311 7.34 -3.73 5.63
CA TYR A 311 6.39 -2.70 5.21
C TYR A 311 5.00 -3.26 4.86
N GLU A 312 4.91 -4.46 4.26
CA GLU A 312 3.61 -5.10 3.99
C GLU A 312 2.79 -5.38 5.26
N SER A 313 3.41 -5.32 6.44
CA SER A 313 2.73 -5.49 7.72
C SER A 313 1.93 -4.26 8.15
N ILE A 314 2.05 -3.14 7.44
CA ILE A 314 1.35 -1.89 7.78
C ILE A 314 -0.17 -2.06 7.81
N LYS A 315 -0.73 -2.94 6.96
CA LYS A 315 -2.16 -3.29 6.93
C LYS A 315 -2.70 -3.87 8.24
N TYR A 316 -1.83 -4.32 9.14
CA TYR A 316 -2.21 -4.85 10.44
C TYR A 316 -2.27 -3.79 11.55
N ILE A 317 -1.88 -2.54 11.25
CA ILE A 317 -2.01 -1.43 12.19
C ILE A 317 -3.44 -0.91 12.11
N LYS A 318 -4.24 -1.26 13.12
CA LYS A 318 -5.67 -0.97 13.11
C LYS A 318 -5.96 0.53 13.17
N TYR A 319 -6.97 0.95 12.43
CA TYR A 319 -7.52 2.29 12.57
C TYR A 319 -8.18 2.46 13.94
N GLY A 320 -8.04 3.65 14.50
CA GLY A 320 -8.56 3.99 15.82
C GLY A 320 -7.62 3.64 16.97
N TRP A 321 -6.44 3.05 16.69
CA TRP A 321 -5.38 2.97 17.69
C TRP A 321 -4.90 4.36 18.10
N SER A 322 -4.51 4.51 19.37
CA SER A 322 -3.94 5.77 19.84
C SER A 322 -2.59 6.04 19.20
N THR A 323 -2.24 7.31 19.03
CA THR A 323 -0.90 7.71 18.57
C THR A 323 0.20 7.07 19.40
N ASP A 324 0.04 7.01 20.73
CA ASP A 324 1.03 6.41 21.63
C ASP A 324 1.22 4.91 21.33
N ARG A 325 0.13 4.19 21.10
CA ARG A 325 0.19 2.76 20.79
C ARG A 325 0.89 2.52 19.46
N ILE A 326 0.59 3.34 18.45
CA ILE A 326 1.25 3.23 17.14
C ILE A 326 2.74 3.56 17.29
N ASN A 327 3.11 4.66 17.96
CA ASN A 327 4.51 5.03 18.19
C ASN A 327 5.29 3.93 18.94
N GLN A 328 4.68 3.32 19.95
CA GLN A 328 5.29 2.19 20.67
C GLN A 328 5.70 1.06 19.73
N LEU A 329 4.90 0.75 18.70
CA LEU A 329 5.23 -0.32 17.72
C LEU A 329 6.50 -0.01 16.92
N PHE A 330 6.80 1.26 16.66
CA PHE A 330 7.98 1.66 15.87
C PHE A 330 9.20 1.99 16.73
N GLU A 331 9.02 2.12 18.04
CA GLU A 331 10.08 2.56 18.96
C GLU A 331 11.31 1.65 18.93
N ARG A 332 11.15 0.33 18.82
CA ARG A 332 12.28 -0.64 18.84
C ARG A 332 12.68 -1.17 17.47
N VAL A 333 12.10 -0.64 16.39
CA VAL A 333 12.45 -1.10 15.05
C VAL A 333 13.89 -0.75 14.76
N GLU A 334 14.73 -1.77 14.54
CA GLU A 334 16.13 -1.63 14.16
C GLU A 334 16.35 -1.95 12.68
N LEU A 335 15.52 -2.81 12.11
CA LEU A 335 15.62 -3.31 10.74
C LEU A 335 14.28 -3.03 10.03
N PHE A 336 14.34 -2.32 8.90
CA PHE A 336 13.20 -2.04 8.06
C PHE A 336 13.38 -2.71 6.69
N LEU A 337 12.34 -3.41 6.23
CA LEU A 337 12.28 -4.01 4.91
C LEU A 337 11.06 -3.46 4.16
N ILE A 338 11.29 -3.02 2.93
CA ILE A 338 10.23 -2.88 1.94
C ILE A 338 10.62 -3.71 0.71
N LYS A 339 9.66 -4.47 0.20
CA LYS A 339 9.82 -5.20 -1.05
C LYS A 339 8.64 -4.83 -1.94
N SER A 340 8.92 -4.15 -3.04
CA SER A 340 7.88 -3.89 -4.02
C SER A 340 7.56 -5.15 -4.81
N ASP A 341 6.30 -5.30 -5.16
CA ASP A 341 5.78 -6.17 -6.19
C ASP A 341 4.97 -5.38 -7.23
N GLU A 342 5.15 -4.07 -7.25
CA GLU A 342 4.56 -3.12 -8.20
C GLU A 342 5.44 -3.11 -9.44
N TYR A 343 5.07 -3.90 -10.45
CA TYR A 343 5.73 -3.90 -11.76
C TYR A 343 5.24 -2.70 -12.59
N ASP A 344 6.08 -2.25 -13.52
CA ASP A 344 5.80 -1.09 -14.35
C ASP A 344 4.59 -1.32 -15.27
N TYR A 345 3.84 -0.23 -15.42
CA TYR A 345 2.63 -0.08 -16.21
C TYR A 345 2.76 -0.46 -17.69
N THR A 346 3.99 -0.44 -18.23
CA THR A 346 4.27 -0.72 -19.65
C THR A 346 4.71 -2.15 -19.91
N CYS A 347 5.10 -2.90 -18.88
CA CYS A 347 5.56 -4.27 -19.05
C CYS A 347 4.37 -5.24 -19.18
N THR A 348 3.79 -5.33 -20.38
CA THR A 348 2.71 -6.29 -20.68
C THR A 348 3.11 -7.76 -20.51
N ALA A 349 4.40 -8.04 -20.34
CA ALA A 349 4.95 -9.40 -20.26
C ALA A 349 4.91 -10.00 -18.85
N ASP A 350 5.01 -9.18 -17.80
CA ASP A 350 5.01 -9.66 -16.41
C ASP A 350 3.66 -9.31 -15.76
N PRO A 351 2.80 -10.30 -15.45
CA PRO A 351 1.51 -10.03 -14.84
C PRO A 351 1.69 -9.44 -13.44
N ILE A 352 0.79 -8.52 -13.08
CA ILE A 352 0.64 -8.02 -11.71
C ILE A 352 0.70 -9.20 -10.72
N GLN A 353 1.68 -9.18 -9.80
CA GLN A 353 1.87 -10.29 -8.85
C GLN A 353 0.73 -10.42 -7.84
N ARG A 354 -0.05 -9.36 -7.67
CA ARG A 354 -1.19 -9.34 -6.75
C ARG A 354 -2.43 -9.93 -7.44
N ASP A 355 -2.59 -11.23 -7.23
CA ASP A 355 -3.72 -12.04 -7.72
C ASP A 355 -5.10 -11.37 -7.54
N TYR A 356 -5.31 -10.61 -6.47
CA TYR A 356 -6.61 -9.99 -6.22
C TYR A 356 -6.95 -8.86 -7.21
N ILE A 357 -5.94 -8.18 -7.78
CA ILE A 357 -6.13 -7.10 -8.76
C ILE A 357 -6.66 -7.67 -10.08
N THR A 358 -6.32 -8.91 -10.40
CA THR A 358 -6.74 -9.56 -11.65
C THR A 358 -7.95 -10.48 -11.45
N LYS A 359 -8.01 -11.22 -10.33
CA LYS A 359 -9.04 -12.26 -10.08
C LYS A 359 -10.20 -11.77 -9.24
N HIS A 360 -10.01 -10.72 -8.44
CA HIS A 360 -10.96 -10.25 -7.44
C HIS A 360 -11.36 -8.78 -7.65
N SER A 361 -11.14 -8.26 -8.84
CA SER A 361 -11.45 -6.89 -9.23
C SER A 361 -12.41 -6.81 -10.43
N PHE A 362 -13.01 -5.65 -10.63
CA PHE A 362 -13.98 -5.40 -11.69
C PHE A 362 -13.35 -5.13 -13.05
N GLY A 363 -13.29 -6.14 -13.93
CA GLY A 363 -12.88 -5.95 -15.32
C GLY A 363 -11.41 -5.54 -15.47
N ASN A 364 -11.08 -4.86 -16.58
CA ASN A 364 -9.69 -4.47 -16.94
C ASN A 364 -9.30 -3.03 -16.50
N LEU A 365 -10.29 -2.19 -16.14
CA LEU A 365 -10.07 -0.86 -15.55
C LEU A 365 -9.19 -0.81 -14.28
N PRO A 366 -9.15 -1.84 -13.42
CA PRO A 366 -8.34 -1.85 -12.20
C PRO A 366 -6.84 -1.79 -12.47
N GLU A 367 -6.38 -2.27 -13.62
CA GLU A 367 -4.97 -2.33 -13.97
C GLU A 367 -4.41 -0.93 -14.26
N GLU A 368 -5.05 -0.17 -15.17
CA GLU A 368 -4.65 1.21 -15.48
C GLU A 368 -4.69 2.11 -14.24
N TYR A 369 -5.73 1.97 -13.41
CA TYR A 369 -5.85 2.75 -12.18
C TYR A 369 -4.81 2.37 -11.13
N TYR A 370 -4.52 1.07 -10.98
CA TYR A 370 -3.45 0.60 -10.09
C TYR A 370 -2.10 1.16 -10.55
N GLN A 371 -1.83 1.10 -11.85
CA GLN A 371 -0.62 1.61 -12.48
C GLN A 371 -0.43 3.12 -12.27
N GLU A 372 -1.47 3.94 -12.45
CA GLU A 372 -1.41 5.37 -12.14
C GLU A 372 -1.20 5.61 -10.63
N SER A 373 -1.83 4.78 -9.80
CA SER A 373 -1.73 4.91 -8.35
C SER A 373 -0.32 4.62 -7.84
N ILE A 374 0.38 3.60 -8.36
CA ILE A 374 1.72 3.21 -7.88
C ILE A 374 2.80 4.26 -8.16
N THR A 375 2.56 5.24 -9.04
CA THR A 375 3.50 6.35 -9.27
C THR A 375 3.13 7.59 -8.46
N THR A 376 1.86 7.72 -8.07
CA THR A 376 1.33 8.91 -7.40
C THR A 376 1.86 9.07 -5.96
N ASP A 377 2.23 10.30 -5.58
CA ASP A 377 2.55 10.62 -4.18
C ASP A 377 1.33 10.35 -3.28
N GLY A 378 1.58 9.67 -2.16
CA GLY A 378 0.54 9.19 -1.26
C GLY A 378 -0.01 7.79 -1.52
N TYR A 379 0.54 7.08 -2.50
CA TYR A 379 0.37 5.63 -2.59
C TYR A 379 0.99 4.90 -1.38
N LEU A 380 2.27 5.18 -1.09
CA LEU A 380 2.97 4.65 0.07
C LEU A 380 2.64 5.48 1.32
N VAL A 381 2.30 4.80 2.40
CA VAL A 381 1.93 5.41 3.68
C VAL A 381 3.18 5.74 4.49
N HIS A 382 3.32 7.00 4.87
CA HIS A 382 4.39 7.45 5.77
C HIS A 382 4.23 6.83 7.17
N LEU A 383 5.31 6.20 7.61
CA LEU A 383 5.40 5.52 8.91
C LEU A 383 5.71 6.51 10.04
N PRO A 384 5.36 6.17 11.29
CA PRO A 384 5.84 6.87 12.48
C PRO A 384 7.38 6.82 12.57
N ALA A 385 7.94 7.72 13.38
CA ALA A 385 9.37 7.76 13.63
C ALA A 385 9.88 6.42 14.22
N MET A 386 11.00 5.93 13.69
CA MET A 386 11.69 4.73 14.16
C MET A 386 13.01 5.13 14.83
N PRO A 387 13.01 5.49 16.13
CA PRO A 387 14.17 6.10 16.79
C PRO A 387 15.40 5.19 16.88
N ASN A 388 15.21 3.88 16.82
CA ASN A 388 16.29 2.88 16.89
C ASN A 388 16.65 2.28 15.53
N LEU A 389 16.16 2.85 14.42
CA LEU A 389 16.38 2.31 13.08
C LEU A 389 17.85 2.36 12.69
N LYS A 390 18.43 1.19 12.41
CA LYS A 390 19.84 1.01 12.03
C LYS A 390 19.98 0.55 10.59
N SER A 391 19.06 -0.28 10.09
CA SER A 391 19.18 -0.83 8.74
C SER A 391 17.89 -0.74 7.96
N ILE A 392 18.02 -0.30 6.70
CA ILE A 392 16.94 -0.25 5.72
C ILE A 392 17.33 -1.13 4.55
N THR A 393 16.42 -2.01 4.15
CA THR A 393 16.53 -2.83 2.95
C THR A 393 15.33 -2.56 2.04
N VAL A 394 15.60 -2.09 0.83
CA VAL A 394 14.63 -1.90 -0.24
C VAL A 394 14.90 -2.96 -1.29
N LYS A 395 13.92 -3.81 -1.57
CA LYS A 395 14.01 -4.85 -2.61
C LYS A 395 13.08 -4.54 -3.75
N ARG A 396 13.54 -4.82 -4.98
CA ARG A 396 12.79 -4.56 -6.21
C ARG A 396 12.31 -3.12 -6.26
N TYR A 397 13.23 -2.17 -6.14
CA TYR A 397 12.94 -0.79 -6.38
C TYR A 397 12.86 -0.55 -7.88
N TYR A 398 11.70 -0.17 -8.39
CA TYR A 398 11.48 -0.03 -9.82
C TYR A 398 11.82 1.38 -10.37
N GLY A 399 12.17 2.32 -9.49
CA GLY A 399 12.56 3.66 -9.95
C GLY A 399 11.41 4.62 -10.23
N PHE A 400 10.16 4.25 -9.90
CA PHE A 400 8.96 5.08 -10.14
C PHE A 400 9.01 6.41 -9.42
N GLU A 401 8.57 7.46 -10.14
CA GLU A 401 8.22 8.84 -9.74
C GLU A 401 8.71 9.30 -8.35
N ASP A 402 7.97 10.18 -7.68
CA ASP A 402 8.38 10.76 -6.41
C ASP A 402 7.91 9.93 -5.21
N ASN A 403 7.04 8.94 -5.38
CA ASN A 403 6.39 8.25 -4.26
C ASN A 403 7.36 7.50 -3.33
N TYR A 404 8.25 6.66 -3.86
CA TYR A 404 9.29 5.97 -3.09
C TYR A 404 10.31 6.94 -2.54
N SER A 405 10.67 7.96 -3.33
CA SER A 405 11.63 8.97 -2.92
C SER A 405 11.11 9.78 -1.73
N SER A 406 9.85 10.21 -1.79
CA SER A 406 9.08 10.89 -0.75
C SER A 406 8.99 10.02 0.51
N PHE A 407 8.59 8.75 0.35
CA PHE A 407 8.49 7.77 1.43
C PHE A 407 9.83 7.53 2.14
N LEU A 408 10.90 7.21 1.41
CA LEU A 408 12.23 6.98 1.98
C LEU A 408 12.78 8.25 2.64
N THR A 409 12.58 9.41 2.01
CA THR A 409 12.95 10.71 2.57
C THR A 409 12.22 10.97 3.89
N SER A 410 10.95 10.61 3.99
CA SER A 410 10.16 10.71 5.23
C SER A 410 10.76 9.84 6.35
N ILE A 411 11.16 8.61 6.04
CA ILE A 411 11.85 7.73 6.99
C ILE A 411 13.19 8.35 7.44
N PHE A 412 14.00 8.85 6.50
CA PHE A 412 15.31 9.42 6.84
C PHE A 412 15.19 10.67 7.70
N LYS A 413 14.19 11.53 7.44
CA LYS A 413 13.93 12.75 8.22
C LYS A 413 13.37 12.46 9.61
N SER A 414 12.55 11.43 9.75
CA SER A 414 11.95 11.05 11.04
C SER A 414 12.87 10.19 11.92
N THR A 415 13.90 9.58 11.34
CA THR A 415 14.92 8.81 12.08
C THR A 415 15.95 9.77 12.72
N PRO A 416 16.16 9.72 14.05
CA PRO A 416 17.19 10.51 14.73
C PRO A 416 18.58 10.26 14.15
N ASN A 417 19.43 11.28 14.11
CA ASN A 417 20.76 11.23 13.49
C ASN A 417 21.88 11.86 14.36
N GLY A 418 21.69 11.86 15.68
CA GLY A 418 22.60 12.43 16.68
C GLY A 418 22.87 11.46 17.83
N ASP A 419 23.87 11.76 18.65
CA ASP A 419 24.18 11.04 19.90
C ASP A 419 24.38 9.52 19.76
N GLY A 420 24.90 9.08 18.61
CA GLY A 420 25.12 7.65 18.32
C GLY A 420 23.88 6.91 17.79
N HIS A 421 22.78 7.63 17.54
CA HIS A 421 21.59 7.13 16.85
C HIS A 421 21.61 7.54 15.38
N GLY A 422 21.17 6.65 14.50
CA GLY A 422 21.00 6.90 13.08
C GLY A 422 21.13 5.66 12.23
N ILE A 423 20.91 5.85 10.93
CA ILE A 423 20.97 4.76 9.96
C ILE A 423 22.43 4.35 9.77
N GLU A 424 22.70 3.07 9.97
CA GLU A 424 24.01 2.46 9.83
C GLU A 424 24.16 1.71 8.49
N SER A 425 23.09 1.15 7.95
CA SER A 425 23.15 0.37 6.71
C SER A 425 21.94 0.62 5.82
N PHE A 426 22.19 1.05 4.58
CA PHE A 426 21.15 1.18 3.56
C PHE A 426 21.44 0.23 2.40
N LYS A 427 20.47 -0.60 2.04
CA LYS A 427 20.56 -1.53 0.91
C LYS A 427 19.38 -1.32 -0.03
N ILE A 428 19.65 -1.20 -1.32
CA ILE A 428 18.63 -1.11 -2.35
C ILE A 428 18.97 -2.04 -3.52
N ASP A 429 17.95 -2.73 -4.00
CA ASP A 429 17.99 -3.58 -5.18
C ASP A 429 17.08 -2.99 -6.24
N ILE A 430 17.66 -2.39 -7.27
CA ILE A 430 16.99 -1.64 -8.33
C ILE A 430 16.69 -2.60 -9.48
N TYR A 431 15.41 -2.69 -9.84
CA TYR A 431 14.90 -3.55 -10.90
C TYR A 431 14.12 -2.69 -11.88
N LYS A 432 14.81 -2.12 -12.86
CA LYS A 432 14.17 -1.42 -13.98
C LYS A 432 13.64 -2.47 -14.95
N ASP A 433 12.34 -2.53 -15.14
CA ASP A 433 11.64 -3.53 -15.95
C ASP A 433 11.23 -3.02 -17.34
N THR A 434 11.43 -1.73 -17.64
CA THR A 434 11.19 -1.16 -18.96
C THR A 434 12.42 -1.20 -19.87
N GLN A 435 12.21 -1.64 -21.11
CA GLN A 435 13.17 -1.48 -22.22
C GLN A 435 12.77 -0.31 -23.14
N GLU A 436 11.49 0.05 -23.20
CA GLU A 436 10.95 0.94 -24.23
C GLU A 436 11.08 2.45 -23.91
N PHE A 437 11.18 2.84 -22.64
CA PHE A 437 11.46 4.23 -22.24
C PHE A 437 12.96 4.41 -22.04
N SER A 438 13.69 4.43 -23.15
CA SER A 438 15.15 4.64 -23.22
C SER A 438 15.62 6.01 -22.69
N GLY A 439 14.71 6.88 -22.24
CA GLY A 439 15.00 8.20 -21.68
C GLY A 439 14.87 8.35 -20.16
N ASP A 440 14.07 7.51 -19.49
CA ASP A 440 13.77 7.73 -18.08
C ASP A 440 14.84 7.09 -17.20
N PHE A 441 15.30 7.82 -16.20
CA PHE A 441 16.26 7.34 -15.21
C PHE A 441 15.56 6.98 -13.90
N CYS A 442 16.13 6.05 -13.13
CA CYS A 442 15.63 5.79 -11.78
C CYS A 442 15.75 7.04 -10.89
N ILE A 443 14.66 7.41 -10.21
CA ILE A 443 14.65 8.56 -9.30
C ILE A 443 15.38 8.21 -8.01
N LEU A 444 16.56 8.81 -7.80
CA LEU A 444 17.42 8.52 -6.65
C LEU A 444 17.48 9.68 -5.64
N ASP A 445 16.53 10.60 -5.70
CA ASP A 445 16.53 11.85 -4.93
C ASP A 445 16.58 11.64 -3.41
N PHE A 446 16.10 10.48 -2.91
CA PHE A 446 16.20 10.07 -1.52
C PHE A 446 17.65 9.90 -1.02
N LEU A 447 18.63 9.70 -1.92
CA LEU A 447 20.03 9.50 -1.57
C LEU A 447 20.64 10.77 -0.96
N SER A 448 20.26 11.95 -1.45
CA SER A 448 20.72 13.22 -0.90
C SER A 448 20.30 13.42 0.57
N PRO A 449 19.01 13.28 0.94
CA PRO A 449 18.58 13.25 2.33
C PRO A 449 19.28 12.19 3.19
N LEU A 450 19.50 10.97 2.68
CA LEU A 450 20.21 9.91 3.40
C LEU A 450 21.63 10.35 3.77
N LEU A 451 22.41 10.81 2.79
CA LEU A 451 23.79 11.23 2.98
C LEU A 451 23.90 12.48 3.85
N ARG A 452 23.01 13.46 3.63
CA ARG A 452 22.97 14.69 4.42
C ARG A 452 22.70 14.43 5.89
N LEU A 453 21.73 13.56 6.19
CA LEU A 453 21.26 13.36 7.56
C LEU A 453 22.09 12.29 8.28
N HIS A 454 22.50 11.23 7.61
CA HIS A 454 23.03 10.02 8.27
C HIS A 454 24.50 9.69 7.93
N SER A 455 25.23 10.54 7.19
CA SER A 455 26.64 10.30 6.83
C SER A 455 27.58 9.95 8.00
N LYS A 456 27.32 10.49 9.20
CA LYS A 456 28.12 10.21 10.41
C LYS A 456 27.86 8.84 11.02
N THR A 457 26.67 8.28 10.82
CA THR A 457 26.26 6.98 11.39
C THR A 457 26.32 5.85 10.37
N LEU A 458 26.28 6.18 9.08
CA LEU A 458 26.37 5.22 7.99
C LEU A 458 27.69 4.45 8.05
N LYS A 459 27.57 3.13 8.03
CA LYS A 459 28.68 2.15 7.94
C LYS A 459 28.71 1.52 6.55
N SER A 460 27.55 1.32 5.92
CA SER A 460 27.46 0.75 4.59
C SER A 460 26.28 1.25 3.76
N ILE A 461 26.54 1.37 2.46
CA ILE A 461 25.53 1.57 1.43
C ILE A 461 25.73 0.46 0.39
N GLU A 462 24.66 -0.24 0.04
CA GLU A 462 24.68 -1.29 -0.99
C GLU A 462 23.64 -0.98 -2.07
N PHE A 463 24.10 -0.71 -3.28
CA PHE A 463 23.27 -0.47 -4.45
C PHE A 463 23.48 -1.64 -5.41
N LYS A 464 22.43 -2.43 -5.63
CA LYS A 464 22.39 -3.40 -6.71
C LYS A 464 21.59 -2.81 -7.86
N TYR A 465 22.27 -2.52 -8.96
CA TYR A 465 21.67 -1.97 -10.16
C TYR A 465 22.26 -2.64 -11.39
N ILE A 466 21.85 -3.89 -11.57
CA ILE A 466 22.41 -4.80 -12.58
C ILE A 466 21.53 -4.81 -13.83
N LYS A 467 20.22 -5.02 -13.66
CA LYS A 467 19.29 -5.20 -14.77
C LYS A 467 18.89 -3.85 -15.37
N ASN A 468 18.93 -3.75 -16.70
CA ASN A 468 18.46 -2.60 -17.49
C ASN A 468 19.03 -1.24 -17.02
N CYS A 469 20.24 -1.22 -16.47
CA CYS A 469 20.89 0.01 -16.05
C CYS A 469 21.49 0.72 -17.26
N GLY A 470 20.97 1.89 -17.62
CA GLY A 470 21.43 2.70 -18.74
C GLY A 470 22.52 3.71 -18.37
N VAL A 471 23.13 4.34 -19.37
CA VAL A 471 24.11 5.42 -19.17
C VAL A 471 23.45 6.64 -18.51
N GLN A 472 22.16 6.90 -18.78
CA GLN A 472 21.41 8.00 -18.18
C GLN A 472 21.18 7.81 -16.67
N ASP A 473 20.93 6.58 -16.23
CA ASP A 473 20.83 6.24 -14.81
C ASP A 473 22.15 6.53 -14.06
N MET A 474 23.28 6.20 -14.70
CA MET A 474 24.61 6.50 -14.15
C MET A 474 24.89 8.00 -14.10
N LYS A 475 24.46 8.78 -15.10
CA LYS A 475 24.60 10.23 -15.10
C LYS A 475 23.87 10.87 -13.91
N GLU A 476 22.66 10.42 -13.58
CA GLU A 476 21.92 10.94 -12.43
C GLU A 476 22.50 10.49 -11.09
N LEU A 477 22.96 9.24 -10.98
CA LEU A 477 23.69 8.78 -9.79
C LEU A 477 24.95 9.61 -9.55
N LEU A 478 25.74 9.86 -10.59
CA LEU A 478 26.94 10.68 -10.53
C LEU A 478 26.61 12.12 -10.12
N LYS A 479 25.61 12.73 -10.74
CA LYS A 479 25.13 14.10 -10.44
C LYS A 479 24.79 14.25 -8.95
N ILE A 480 24.10 13.29 -8.35
CA ILE A 480 23.81 13.31 -6.91
C ILE A 480 25.10 13.19 -6.10
N LEU A 481 25.98 12.24 -6.44
CA LEU A 481 27.12 11.88 -5.61
C LEU A 481 28.30 12.85 -5.66
N LYS A 482 28.44 13.65 -6.73
CA LYS A 482 29.52 14.66 -6.86
C LYS A 482 29.65 15.54 -5.62
N ASP A 483 28.52 16.01 -5.10
CA ASP A 483 28.47 16.90 -3.94
C ASP A 483 28.82 16.19 -2.63
N TRP A 484 28.74 14.86 -2.62
CA TRP A 484 28.94 14.04 -1.42
C TRP A 484 30.29 13.36 -1.33
N ILE A 485 31.12 13.37 -2.39
CA ILE A 485 32.43 12.69 -2.38
C ILE A 485 33.31 13.05 -1.18
N PRO A 486 33.51 14.34 -0.83
CA PRO A 486 34.34 14.69 0.33
C PRO A 486 33.82 14.04 1.62
N THR A 487 32.50 14.00 1.79
CA THR A 487 31.82 13.39 2.95
C THR A 487 31.99 11.87 2.96
N MET A 488 31.86 11.22 1.80
CA MET A 488 32.01 9.76 1.68
C MET A 488 33.45 9.33 1.97
N GLU A 489 34.43 10.09 1.49
CA GLU A 489 35.86 9.87 1.76
C GLU A 489 36.21 10.12 3.23
N GLN A 490 35.69 11.21 3.81
CA GLN A 490 35.92 11.56 5.22
C GLN A 490 35.42 10.48 6.18
N HIS A 491 34.21 9.95 5.95
CA HIS A 491 33.59 8.96 6.83
C HIS A 491 33.94 7.51 6.46
N ASN A 492 34.47 7.28 5.25
CA ASN A 492 35.00 5.99 4.79
C ASN A 492 34.02 4.80 4.95
N TYR A 493 32.72 5.05 4.82
CA TYR A 493 31.73 3.97 4.85
C TYR A 493 31.81 3.09 3.60
N SER A 494 31.46 1.81 3.77
CA SER A 494 31.52 0.79 2.71
C SER A 494 30.42 1.03 1.68
N PHE A 495 30.76 1.60 0.52
CA PHE A 495 29.80 1.76 -0.58
C PHE A 495 30.00 0.66 -1.62
N LYS A 496 29.07 -0.30 -1.68
CA LYS A 496 29.07 -1.38 -2.65
C LYS A 496 28.11 -1.07 -3.79
N LEU A 497 28.63 -0.88 -4.99
CA LEU A 497 27.83 -0.67 -6.20
C LEU A 497 27.99 -1.89 -7.12
N TYR A 498 26.91 -2.62 -7.34
CA TYR A 498 26.87 -3.73 -8.30
C TYR A 498 26.19 -3.22 -9.56
N THR A 499 26.98 -2.88 -10.57
CA THR A 499 26.50 -2.33 -11.86
C THR A 499 27.52 -2.53 -12.98
N ASN A 500 27.15 -2.19 -14.22
CA ASN A 500 28.08 -2.15 -15.34
C ASN A 500 29.02 -0.93 -15.25
N TYR A 501 30.24 -1.17 -14.78
CA TYR A 501 31.27 -0.12 -14.61
C TYR A 501 31.72 0.52 -15.93
N GLN A 502 31.51 -0.12 -17.09
CA GLN A 502 31.78 0.50 -18.39
C GLN A 502 30.74 1.58 -18.70
N LYS A 503 29.46 1.35 -18.37
CA LYS A 503 28.41 2.39 -18.49
C LYS A 503 28.65 3.55 -17.54
N LEU A 504 29.14 3.28 -16.32
CA LEU A 504 29.55 4.32 -15.37
C LEU A 504 30.72 5.17 -15.93
N ASP A 505 31.71 4.55 -16.58
CA ASP A 505 32.81 5.25 -17.25
C ASP A 505 32.31 6.17 -18.36
N ARG A 506 31.46 5.64 -19.26
CA ARG A 506 30.83 6.41 -20.34
C ARG A 506 29.96 7.56 -19.85
N ALA A 507 29.37 7.45 -18.66
CA ALA A 507 28.54 8.49 -18.06
C ALA A 507 29.33 9.70 -17.54
N CYS A 508 30.65 9.57 -17.31
CA CYS A 508 31.48 10.62 -16.74
C CYS A 508 31.71 11.76 -17.75
N ARG A 509 31.40 13.01 -17.36
CA ARG A 509 31.55 14.21 -18.21
C ARG A 509 32.66 15.15 -17.77
N ASP A 510 33.00 15.15 -16.47
CA ASP A 510 33.99 16.06 -15.90
C ASP A 510 34.93 15.38 -14.88
N ASP A 511 35.86 16.15 -14.32
CA ASP A 511 36.82 15.64 -13.34
C ASP A 511 36.18 15.24 -12.00
N LEU A 512 35.00 15.79 -11.66
CA LEU A 512 34.27 15.40 -10.45
C LEU A 512 33.58 14.05 -10.65
N ASP A 513 32.99 13.80 -11.83
CA ASP A 513 32.47 12.48 -12.21
C ASP A 513 33.56 11.41 -12.07
N ARG A 514 34.74 11.68 -12.65
CA ARG A 514 35.88 10.76 -12.61
C ARG A 514 36.35 10.48 -11.19
N LYS A 515 36.25 11.45 -10.27
CA LYS A 515 36.53 11.22 -8.85
C LYS A 515 35.50 10.28 -8.22
N VAL A 516 34.21 10.46 -8.49
CA VAL A 516 33.15 9.55 -8.01
C VAL A 516 33.37 8.14 -8.55
N GLN A 517 33.65 8.01 -9.83
CA GLN A 517 33.96 6.74 -10.48
C GLN A 517 35.19 6.07 -9.85
N GLN A 518 36.29 6.80 -9.67
CA GLN A 518 37.50 6.28 -9.04
C GLN A 518 37.24 5.82 -7.60
N TYR A 519 36.42 6.57 -6.85
CA TYR A 519 35.98 6.16 -5.52
C TYR A 519 35.26 4.80 -5.58
N PHE A 520 34.33 4.60 -6.53
CA PHE A 520 33.65 3.32 -6.68
C PHE A 520 34.55 2.18 -7.12
N LEU A 521 35.54 2.41 -7.99
CA LEU A 521 36.53 1.40 -8.36
C LEU A 521 37.37 0.98 -7.14
N ASN A 522 37.78 1.94 -6.30
CA ASN A 522 38.49 1.66 -5.06
C ASN A 522 37.62 0.83 -4.09
N GLN A 523 36.33 1.18 -3.96
CA GLN A 523 35.39 0.42 -3.13
C GLN A 523 35.13 -0.98 -3.69
N LYS A 524 35.07 -1.16 -5.01
CA LYS A 524 34.93 -2.47 -5.67
C LYS A 524 36.04 -3.42 -5.24
N VAL A 525 37.29 -2.95 -5.32
CA VAL A 525 38.48 -3.71 -4.89
C VAL A 525 38.45 -3.95 -3.38
N LYS A 526 38.18 -2.92 -2.58
CA LYS A 526 38.13 -3.02 -1.10
C LYS A 526 37.10 -4.05 -0.62
N ASN A 527 35.97 -4.17 -1.31
CA ASN A 527 34.86 -5.04 -0.94
C ASN A 527 34.85 -6.39 -1.67
N ASN A 528 35.85 -6.69 -2.50
CA ASN A 528 35.94 -7.91 -3.31
C ASN A 528 34.67 -8.16 -4.15
N ILE A 529 34.13 -7.13 -4.82
CA ILE A 529 32.99 -7.27 -5.72
C ILE A 529 33.46 -7.90 -7.03
N SER A 530 32.95 -9.08 -7.38
CA SER A 530 33.33 -9.82 -8.58
C SER A 530 32.66 -9.23 -9.84
N ASP A 531 33.33 -9.33 -10.98
CA ASP A 531 32.72 -9.04 -12.29
C ASP A 531 31.65 -10.08 -12.67
N GLU A 532 31.77 -11.30 -12.15
CA GLU A 532 30.78 -12.37 -12.36
C GLU A 532 29.43 -12.06 -11.71
N ASP A 533 29.43 -11.28 -10.62
CA ASP A 533 28.22 -10.86 -9.91
C ASP A 533 27.39 -9.84 -10.72
N ILE A 534 27.96 -9.26 -11.78
CA ILE A 534 27.36 -8.19 -12.56
C ILE A 534 26.51 -8.74 -13.72
N GLY A 535 26.64 -10.02 -14.09
CA GLY A 535 25.90 -10.61 -15.20
C GLY A 535 26.23 -9.95 -16.54
N ILE A 536 26.86 -10.68 -17.45
CA ILE A 536 27.07 -10.19 -18.82
C ILE A 536 25.72 -10.27 -19.53
N PHE A 537 24.87 -9.27 -19.31
CA PHE A 537 23.76 -9.01 -20.22
C PHE A 537 24.40 -8.27 -21.40
N ASP A 538 24.71 -9.02 -22.45
CA ASP A 538 25.20 -8.47 -23.71
C ASP A 538 24.16 -7.46 -24.20
N ASP A 539 24.50 -6.17 -24.11
CA ASP A 539 23.79 -5.07 -24.74
C ASP A 539 23.94 -5.26 -26.26
N ALA A 540 23.11 -6.12 -26.85
CA ALA A 540 23.03 -6.31 -28.29
C ALA A 540 22.42 -5.10 -29.02
N ASP A 541 22.05 -4.05 -28.28
CA ASP A 541 21.37 -2.85 -28.79
C ASP A 541 22.28 -1.61 -28.86
N ASP A 542 23.56 -1.72 -28.48
CA ASP A 542 24.55 -0.63 -28.60
C ASP A 542 25.16 -0.51 -30.01
N TYR A 543 24.48 -1.04 -31.05
CA TYR A 543 24.89 -0.89 -32.45
C TYR A 543 24.63 0.55 -32.94
N ASP A 544 25.68 1.37 -32.86
CA ASP A 544 26.09 2.36 -33.85
C ASP A 544 25.01 3.37 -34.34
N GLU A 545 24.71 4.39 -33.53
CA GLU A 545 24.15 5.68 -33.99
C GLU A 545 25.25 6.76 -34.18
N ASP A 546 26.48 6.35 -34.50
CA ASP A 546 27.57 7.28 -34.84
C ASP A 546 28.05 7.04 -36.29
N ASP A 547 27.19 7.24 -37.29
CA ASP A 547 27.64 7.40 -38.68
C ASP A 547 26.70 8.28 -39.52
N ASP A 548 26.52 9.54 -39.10
CA ASP A 548 26.05 10.62 -39.99
C ASP A 548 26.95 11.85 -39.84
N SER A 549 28.22 11.70 -40.23
CA SER A 549 29.01 12.85 -40.65
C SER A 549 28.58 13.25 -42.07
N TYR A 550 27.71 14.25 -42.17
CA TYR A 550 27.44 14.97 -43.41
C TYR A 550 28.73 15.62 -43.96
N GLU A 551 29.10 15.26 -45.19
CA GLU A 551 29.94 16.08 -46.09
C GLU A 551 29.18 17.31 -46.59
#